data_AF-A0A915L7E0-F1
#
_entry.id   AF-A0A915L7E0-F1
#
_cell.length_a   1.000
_cell.length_b   1.000
_cell.length_c   1.000
_cell.angle_alpha   90.00
_cell.angle_beta   90.00
_cell.angle_gamma   90.00
#
_symmetry.space_group_name_H-M   'P 1'
#
loop_
_entity.id
_entity.type
_entity.pdbx_description
1 polymer ?
#
loop_
_entity_poly.entity_id
_entity_poly.type
_entity_poly.pdbx_seq_one_letter_code
_entity_poly.pdbx_strand_id
1 'polypeptide(L)'
;MNNNVILIVVLSPLIIMYAGGDYMLGCYYDHYATQRHEKGKDTLRNYVPGLCTHIIFAYAGMDDLFNIEHVNFVEVRTIDMHGFWEPFTGFNSPLYDRNGDHLSISTAANYWTSKGMPKNKIMLSLATFGRSFVLVKPENHGVGAGSTTDPNPGRYTKSEGLLSFFEICEYLESDTAVCYDDKQQGVPYAINGNKWVGYDNTYSLAAKVEWLKHNKFGGVIVFSLDLDDYIGLCGWSKGEKYPLIRTLHTSLYGNSSVALNQKLKEPKCCPGDGLHPDTTNCRNYYYNCRLLSCGDCLVFNSDRNICDFPERYSCKNPDTNV
;
A
#
# COMPACT_ATOMS: atom_id res chain seq x y z
N MET A 1 -19.69 -54.34 45.83
CA MET A 1 -18.58 -53.48 45.39
C MET A 1 -18.97 -52.86 44.07
N ASN A 2 -19.59 -51.67 44.09
CA ASN A 2 -19.90 -50.91 42.89
C ASN A 2 -19.02 -49.65 42.90
N ASN A 3 -18.02 -49.64 42.01
CA ASN A 3 -17.14 -48.50 41.79
C ASN A 3 -17.86 -47.50 40.89
N ASN A 4 -18.38 -46.41 41.45
CA ASN A 4 -18.78 -45.25 40.67
C ASN A 4 -17.53 -44.42 40.36
N VAL A 5 -17.05 -44.51 39.13
CA VAL A 5 -16.00 -43.63 38.60
C VAL A 5 -16.66 -42.30 38.23
N ILE A 6 -16.38 -41.25 39.01
CA ILE A 6 -16.78 -39.88 38.66
C ILE A 6 -15.73 -39.32 37.70
N LEU A 7 -16.11 -39.15 36.43
CA LEU A 7 -15.29 -38.51 35.42
C LEU A 7 -15.43 -36.99 35.55
N ILE A 8 -14.45 -36.32 36.16
CA ILE A 8 -14.40 -34.86 36.20
C ILE A 8 -13.77 -34.38 34.89
N VAL A 9 -14.60 -33.94 33.94
CA VAL A 9 -14.13 -33.25 32.74
C VAL A 9 -13.85 -31.80 33.12
N VAL A 10 -12.59 -31.48 33.40
CA VAL A 10 -12.13 -30.10 33.53
C VAL A 10 -12.05 -29.53 32.10
N LEU A 11 -13.12 -28.87 31.66
CA LEU A 11 -13.08 -28.00 30.49
C LEU A 11 -12.22 -26.78 30.86
N SER A 12 -10.91 -26.87 30.63
CA SER A 12 -10.07 -25.67 30.60
C SER A 12 -10.57 -24.81 29.45
N PRO A 13 -11.01 -23.56 29.66
CA PRO A 13 -11.15 -22.65 28.55
C PRO A 13 -9.72 -22.32 28.11
N LEU A 14 -9.24 -23.01 27.06
CA LEU A 14 -8.26 -22.38 26.19
C LEU A 14 -9.00 -21.18 25.58
N ILE A 15 -8.95 -20.05 26.29
CA ILE A 15 -9.14 -18.75 25.68
C ILE A 15 -7.95 -18.61 24.74
N ILE A 16 -8.15 -19.06 23.50
CA ILE A 16 -7.34 -18.60 22.39
C ILE A 16 -7.65 -17.11 22.33
N MET A 17 -6.78 -16.29 22.91
CA MET A 17 -6.76 -14.87 22.65
C MET A 17 -6.47 -14.71 21.16
N TYR A 18 -7.50 -14.63 20.34
CA TYR A 18 -7.36 -14.07 19.01
C TYR A 18 -6.93 -12.63 19.22
N ALA A 19 -5.65 -12.34 18.97
CA ALA A 19 -5.11 -10.99 18.93
C ALA A 19 -5.57 -10.24 17.65
N GLY A 20 -6.84 -10.42 17.26
CA GLY A 20 -7.50 -9.63 16.22
C GLY A 20 -8.49 -8.72 16.91
N GLY A 21 -8.17 -7.43 17.03
CA GLY A 21 -9.18 -6.44 17.37
C GLY A 21 -10.27 -6.42 16.29
N ASP A 22 -11.49 -6.01 16.64
CA ASP A 22 -12.56 -5.70 15.69
C ASP A 22 -12.21 -4.42 14.92
N TYR A 23 -11.22 -4.50 14.03
CA TYR A 23 -10.87 -3.40 13.15
C TYR A 23 -11.94 -3.26 12.06
N MET A 24 -12.17 -2.02 11.62
CA MET A 24 -13.02 -1.77 10.47
C MET A 24 -12.19 -1.79 9.18
N LEU A 25 -12.68 -2.51 8.17
CA LEU A 25 -12.26 -2.36 6.77
C LEU A 25 -13.46 -1.90 5.97
N GLY A 26 -13.54 -0.59 5.74
CA GLY A 26 -14.54 0.03 4.87
C GLY A 26 -14.02 0.15 3.44
N CYS A 27 -14.89 -0.01 2.45
CA CYS A 27 -14.53 0.12 1.04
C CYS A 27 -15.54 0.98 0.30
N TYR A 28 -15.06 2.01 -0.38
CA TYR A 28 -15.88 2.82 -1.26
C TYR A 28 -16.24 2.06 -2.55
N TYR A 29 -17.53 2.07 -2.88
CA TYR A 29 -18.03 1.73 -4.20
C TYR A 29 -18.40 3.01 -4.94
N ASP A 30 -17.62 3.34 -5.97
CA ASP A 30 -17.89 4.48 -6.86
C ASP A 30 -18.83 4.05 -7.99
N HIS A 31 -20.07 4.58 -7.99
CA HIS A 31 -21.03 4.26 -9.05
C HIS A 31 -20.57 4.74 -10.44
N TYR A 32 -19.75 5.79 -10.52
CA TYR A 32 -19.25 6.30 -11.79
C TYR A 32 -18.30 5.31 -12.49
N ALA A 33 -17.71 4.36 -11.77
CA ALA A 33 -16.90 3.29 -12.38
C ALA A 33 -17.68 2.44 -13.39
N THR A 34 -19.01 2.40 -13.32
CA THR A 34 -19.88 1.70 -14.29
C THR A 34 -19.88 2.35 -15.69
N GLN A 35 -19.45 3.62 -15.78
CA GLN A 35 -19.42 4.41 -17.02
C GLN A 35 -18.05 4.41 -17.70
N ARG A 36 -17.00 3.94 -17.02
CA ARG A 36 -15.66 3.81 -17.60
C ARG A 36 -15.66 2.83 -18.77
N HIS A 37 -14.68 2.98 -19.66
CA HIS A 37 -14.57 2.17 -20.87
C HIS A 37 -13.69 0.93 -20.67
N GLU A 38 -13.95 -0.11 -21.46
CA GLU A 38 -13.14 -1.33 -21.55
C GLU A 38 -12.86 -1.96 -20.17
N LYS A 39 -11.59 -2.25 -19.89
CA LYS A 39 -11.08 -2.83 -18.64
C LYS A 39 -11.26 -1.92 -17.43
N GLY A 40 -11.52 -0.62 -17.62
CA GLY A 40 -11.80 0.32 -16.52
C GLY A 40 -13.23 0.27 -16.00
N LYS A 41 -14.14 -0.43 -16.68
CA LYS A 41 -15.54 -0.56 -16.25
C LYS A 41 -15.65 -1.52 -15.08
N ASP A 42 -16.09 -1.04 -13.91
CA ASP A 42 -16.35 -1.88 -12.74
C ASP A 42 -17.85 -1.96 -12.39
N THR A 43 -18.28 -3.09 -11.83
CA THR A 43 -19.62 -3.31 -11.29
C THR A 43 -19.53 -4.23 -10.08
N LEU A 44 -20.54 -4.21 -9.20
CA LEU A 44 -20.61 -5.10 -8.03
C LEU A 44 -20.51 -6.60 -8.34
N ARG A 45 -20.68 -7.03 -9.60
CA ARG A 45 -20.44 -8.43 -10.01
C ARG A 45 -18.98 -8.85 -9.87
N ASN A 46 -18.05 -7.90 -9.90
CA ASN A 46 -16.64 -8.17 -9.72
C ASN A 46 -16.24 -8.29 -8.25
N TYR A 47 -17.06 -7.79 -7.32
CA TYR A 47 -16.76 -7.81 -5.90
C TYR A 47 -16.66 -9.23 -5.36
N VAL A 48 -15.65 -9.50 -4.53
CA VAL A 48 -15.49 -10.77 -3.82
C VAL A 48 -16.13 -10.62 -2.44
N PRO A 49 -17.21 -11.36 -2.13
CA PRO A 49 -17.87 -11.28 -0.82
C PRO A 49 -16.91 -11.56 0.33
N GLY A 50 -17.02 -10.75 1.39
CA GLY A 50 -16.19 -10.86 2.58
C GLY A 50 -14.84 -10.13 2.53
N LEU A 51 -14.51 -9.43 1.43
CA LEU A 51 -13.29 -8.60 1.37
C LEU A 51 -13.33 -7.40 2.32
N CYS A 52 -14.49 -6.75 2.45
CA CYS A 52 -14.67 -5.58 3.29
C CYS A 52 -15.76 -5.85 4.33
N THR A 53 -15.57 -5.28 5.53
CA THR A 53 -16.58 -5.34 6.61
C THR A 53 -17.73 -4.37 6.36
N HIS A 54 -17.44 -3.24 5.71
CA HIS A 54 -18.40 -2.17 5.40
C HIS A 54 -18.24 -1.74 3.95
N ILE A 55 -19.35 -1.54 3.25
CA ILE A 55 -19.38 -0.98 1.90
C ILE A 55 -20.02 0.40 1.98
N ILE A 56 -19.32 1.41 1.46
CA ILE A 56 -19.78 2.80 1.44
C ILE A 56 -20.12 3.16 -0.01
N PHE A 57 -21.40 3.42 -0.29
CA PHE A 57 -21.84 3.88 -1.59
C PHE A 57 -21.61 5.39 -1.72
N ALA A 58 -20.70 5.80 -2.60
CA ALA A 58 -20.45 7.20 -2.90
C ALA A 58 -21.03 7.56 -4.29
N TYR A 59 -21.71 8.70 -4.49
CA TYR A 59 -22.06 9.77 -3.53
C TYR A 59 -23.58 9.98 -3.48
N ALA A 60 -24.09 10.35 -2.30
CA ALA A 60 -25.46 10.86 -2.13
C ALA A 60 -25.40 12.36 -1.81
N GLY A 61 -26.38 13.13 -2.31
CA GLY A 61 -26.58 14.53 -1.92
C GLY A 61 -27.38 14.64 -0.62
N MET A 62 -27.14 15.68 0.16
CA MET A 62 -27.90 16.01 1.36
C MET A 62 -27.95 17.54 1.53
N ASP A 63 -29.10 18.08 1.94
CA ASP A 63 -29.28 19.50 2.24
C ASP A 63 -28.89 19.81 3.71
N ASP A 64 -28.51 21.06 3.99
CA ASP A 64 -27.83 21.53 5.24
C ASP A 64 -28.61 21.39 6.57
N LEU A 65 -29.70 20.63 6.63
CA LEU A 65 -30.63 20.58 7.78
C LEU A 65 -30.37 19.44 8.78
N PHE A 66 -29.23 18.75 8.72
CA PHE A 66 -28.94 17.62 9.62
C PHE A 66 -28.03 18.01 10.80
N ASN A 67 -28.50 17.75 12.03
CA ASN A 67 -27.67 17.81 13.24
C ASN A 67 -27.07 16.43 13.53
N ILE A 68 -25.73 16.31 13.57
CA ILE A 68 -25.02 15.05 13.86
C ILE A 68 -24.64 15.05 15.35
N GLU A 69 -25.45 14.40 16.19
CA GLU A 69 -25.19 14.32 17.63
C GLU A 69 -24.30 13.13 18.03
N HIS A 70 -24.31 12.06 17.23
CA HIS A 70 -23.61 10.81 17.52
C HIS A 70 -22.88 10.27 16.30
N VAL A 71 -21.56 10.07 16.45
CA VAL A 71 -20.69 9.52 15.41
C VAL A 71 -20.11 8.18 15.89
N ASN A 72 -20.37 7.11 15.13
CA ASN A 72 -19.80 5.78 15.38
C ASN A 72 -18.31 5.75 15.07
N PHE A 73 -17.91 6.30 13.93
CA PHE A 73 -16.54 6.46 13.49
C PHE A 73 -16.39 7.69 12.58
N VAL A 74 -15.18 8.24 12.48
CA VAL A 74 -14.82 9.30 11.55
C VAL A 74 -13.79 8.74 10.57
N GLU A 75 -14.04 8.95 9.29
CA GLU A 75 -13.01 8.81 8.27
C GLU A 75 -12.11 10.06 8.27
N VAL A 76 -10.83 9.87 8.55
CA VAL A 76 -9.83 10.91 8.37
C VAL A 76 -9.21 10.70 7.00
N ARG A 77 -9.46 11.65 6.08
CA ARG A 77 -8.90 11.64 4.72
C ARG A 77 -7.38 11.77 4.78
N THR A 78 -6.70 10.62 4.76
CA THR A 78 -5.23 10.51 4.73
C THR A 78 -4.67 10.16 3.34
N ILE A 79 -5.36 10.61 2.31
CA ILE A 79 -5.03 10.52 0.88
C ILE A 79 -5.11 11.94 0.30
N ASP A 80 -4.62 12.14 -0.91
CA ASP A 80 -4.53 13.46 -1.55
C ASP A 80 -3.69 14.46 -0.77
N MET A 81 -2.64 13.98 -0.08
CA MET A 81 -1.69 14.82 0.64
C MET A 81 -0.89 15.70 -0.32
N HIS A 82 -0.47 15.11 -1.45
CA HIS A 82 0.16 15.81 -2.55
C HIS A 82 -0.41 15.36 -3.89
N GLY A 83 -0.31 16.23 -4.89
CA GLY A 83 -0.80 15.94 -6.22
C GLY A 83 -0.43 17.01 -7.23
N PHE A 84 -0.86 16.82 -8.48
CA PHE A 84 -0.46 17.67 -9.61
C PHE A 84 -0.83 19.16 -9.47
N TRP A 85 -1.68 19.52 -8.51
CA TRP A 85 -1.97 20.92 -8.17
C TRP A 85 -0.75 21.63 -7.55
N GLU A 86 0.31 20.91 -7.20
CA GLU A 86 1.59 21.44 -6.72
C GLU A 86 2.65 21.45 -7.85
N PRO A 87 3.58 22.42 -7.85
CA PRO A 87 4.66 22.50 -8.83
C PRO A 87 5.85 21.57 -8.51
N PHE A 88 5.67 20.62 -7.60
CA PHE A 88 6.68 19.65 -7.21
C PHE A 88 6.05 18.28 -6.95
N THR A 89 6.83 17.21 -7.15
CA THR A 89 6.40 15.84 -6.85
C THR A 89 6.22 15.62 -5.36
N GLY A 90 5.17 14.90 -5.00
CA GLY A 90 4.87 14.49 -3.64
C GLY A 90 4.02 13.24 -3.62
N PHE A 91 3.96 12.56 -2.47
CA PHE A 91 3.20 11.32 -2.35
C PHE A 91 1.72 11.57 -2.09
N ASN A 92 0.86 10.75 -2.70
CA ASN A 92 -0.58 10.76 -2.43
C ASN A 92 -0.91 10.54 -0.93
N SER A 93 -0.20 9.61 -0.29
CA SER A 93 -0.49 9.16 1.07
C SER A 93 0.79 8.71 1.80
N PRO A 94 1.74 9.61 2.11
CA PRO A 94 2.95 9.22 2.84
C PRO A 94 2.61 8.84 4.28
N LEU A 95 3.25 7.80 4.82
CA LEU A 95 3.07 7.39 6.22
C LEU A 95 3.72 8.40 7.18
N TYR A 96 4.91 8.90 6.82
CA TYR A 96 5.70 9.80 7.64
C TYR A 96 6.03 11.12 6.92
N ASP A 97 6.33 12.12 7.73
CA ASP A 97 6.75 13.46 7.33
C ASP A 97 8.13 13.48 6.67
N ARG A 98 8.41 14.51 5.87
CA ARG A 98 9.73 14.76 5.26
C ARG A 98 10.07 16.24 5.29
N ASN A 99 11.27 16.58 5.76
CA ASN A 99 11.86 17.93 5.62
C ASN A 99 10.94 19.08 6.06
N GLY A 100 10.15 18.90 7.12
CA GLY A 100 9.20 19.90 7.62
C GLY A 100 7.84 19.91 6.93
N ASP A 101 7.65 19.05 5.92
CA ASP A 101 6.34 18.73 5.37
C ASP A 101 5.60 17.75 6.29
N HIS A 102 4.45 18.20 6.77
CA HIS A 102 3.63 17.55 7.78
C HIS A 102 2.36 16.89 7.20
N LEU A 103 2.24 16.84 5.88
CA LEU A 103 1.12 16.19 5.19
C LEU A 103 1.33 14.67 5.11
N SER A 104 1.18 13.99 6.25
CA SER A 104 1.31 12.53 6.36
C SER A 104 0.16 11.88 7.13
N ILE A 105 0.01 10.55 6.95
CA ILE A 105 -0.93 9.73 7.73
C ILE A 105 -0.66 9.90 9.22
N SER A 106 0.61 9.78 9.64
CA SER A 106 0.98 9.83 11.04
C SER A 106 0.61 11.17 11.70
N THR A 107 0.87 12.28 11.01
CA THR A 107 0.56 13.61 11.51
C THR A 107 -0.93 13.89 11.53
N ALA A 108 -1.66 13.56 10.46
CA ALA A 108 -3.11 13.73 10.41
C ALA A 108 -3.81 12.92 11.51
N ALA A 109 -3.46 11.64 11.66
CA ALA A 109 -4.00 10.76 12.68
C ALA A 109 -3.73 11.29 14.11
N ASN A 110 -2.48 11.69 14.39
CA ASN A 110 -2.10 12.24 15.68
C ASN A 110 -2.80 13.58 15.98
N TYR A 111 -2.97 14.44 14.96
CA TYR A 111 -3.70 15.69 15.10
C TYR A 111 -5.14 15.45 15.57
N TRP A 112 -5.90 14.56 14.93
CA TRP A 112 -7.27 14.24 15.35
C TRP A 112 -7.33 13.74 16.79
N THR A 113 -6.37 12.89 17.20
CA THR A 113 -6.32 12.41 18.60
C THR A 113 -5.98 13.54 19.58
N SER A 114 -5.12 14.48 19.21
CA SER A 114 -4.78 15.64 20.03
C SER A 114 -5.98 16.58 20.25
N LYS A 115 -6.97 16.53 19.36
CA LYS A 115 -8.25 17.25 19.49
C LYS A 115 -9.32 16.47 20.28
N GLY A 116 -8.97 15.34 20.86
CA GLY A 116 -9.84 14.54 21.72
C GLY A 116 -10.60 13.42 21.00
N MET A 117 -10.37 13.19 19.70
CA MET A 117 -11.03 12.11 18.98
C MET A 117 -10.50 10.74 19.46
N PRO A 118 -11.37 9.81 19.92
CA PRO A 118 -10.93 8.49 20.35
C PRO A 118 -10.33 7.68 19.20
N LYS A 119 -9.12 7.13 19.39
CA LYS A 119 -8.38 6.40 18.35
C LYS A 119 -9.17 5.26 17.72
N ASN A 120 -9.91 4.49 18.52
CA ASN A 120 -10.74 3.37 18.06
C ASN A 120 -11.93 3.80 17.19
N LYS A 121 -12.25 5.10 17.13
CA LYS A 121 -13.28 5.68 16.25
C LYS A 121 -12.69 6.37 15.03
N ILE A 122 -11.36 6.42 14.88
CA ILE A 122 -10.70 7.01 13.72
C ILE A 122 -10.40 5.91 12.71
N MET A 123 -10.87 6.13 11.49
CA MET A 123 -10.62 5.27 10.33
C MET A 123 -9.73 6.05 9.35
N LEU A 124 -8.58 5.49 8.99
CA LEU A 124 -7.64 6.17 8.09
C LEU A 124 -7.98 5.84 6.64
N SER A 125 -8.11 6.86 5.79
CA SER A 125 -8.31 6.63 4.36
C SER A 125 -7.03 6.11 3.73
N LEU A 126 -7.11 4.99 3.01
CA LEU A 126 -6.02 4.43 2.21
C LEU A 126 -6.42 4.40 0.74
N ALA A 127 -5.44 4.61 -0.15
CA ALA A 127 -5.67 4.70 -1.58
C ALA A 127 -5.34 3.40 -2.30
N THR A 128 -6.15 3.04 -3.28
CA THR A 128 -5.84 2.05 -4.33
C THR A 128 -5.52 2.76 -5.66
N PHE A 129 -5.00 3.98 -5.56
CA PHE A 129 -4.59 4.81 -6.69
C PHE A 129 -3.35 5.62 -6.31
N GLY A 130 -2.65 6.11 -7.31
CA GLY A 130 -1.53 7.04 -7.17
C GLY A 130 -1.83 8.42 -7.74
N ARG A 131 -1.07 9.40 -7.27
CA ARG A 131 -1.06 10.75 -7.84
C ARG A 131 0.13 10.88 -8.79
N SER A 132 -0.13 11.32 -10.01
CA SER A 132 0.85 11.38 -11.09
C SER A 132 1.22 12.82 -11.46
N PHE A 133 2.46 12.98 -11.89
CA PHE A 133 3.11 14.25 -12.19
C PHE A 133 3.90 14.12 -13.49
N VAL A 134 4.18 15.25 -14.12
CA VAL A 134 5.11 15.36 -15.24
C VAL A 134 6.32 16.18 -14.80
N LEU A 135 7.48 15.54 -14.71
CA LEU A 135 8.75 16.16 -14.31
C LEU A 135 9.17 17.21 -15.34
N VAL A 136 9.66 18.35 -14.84
CA VAL A 136 10.28 19.38 -15.69
C VAL A 136 11.63 18.89 -16.22
N LYS A 137 12.38 18.17 -15.39
CA LYS A 137 13.68 17.56 -15.73
C LYS A 137 13.69 16.11 -15.26
N PRO A 138 13.65 15.13 -16.17
CA PRO A 138 13.63 13.71 -15.80
C PRO A 138 14.82 13.28 -14.94
N GLU A 139 15.95 13.97 -15.01
CA GLU A 139 17.15 13.68 -14.22
C GLU A 139 16.97 14.08 -12.75
N ASN A 140 16.01 14.96 -12.45
CA ASN A 140 15.58 15.26 -11.09
C ASN A 140 14.22 14.60 -10.87
N HIS A 141 14.23 13.40 -10.33
CA HIS A 141 13.04 12.54 -10.21
C HIS A 141 12.77 12.08 -8.77
N GLY A 142 13.47 12.67 -7.80
CA GLY A 142 13.18 12.47 -6.39
C GLY A 142 11.88 13.14 -5.97
N VAL A 143 11.55 13.01 -4.69
CA VAL A 143 10.44 13.74 -4.08
C VAL A 143 10.81 15.21 -3.91
N GLY A 144 9.86 16.11 -4.17
CA GLY A 144 10.10 17.54 -4.24
C GLY A 144 10.74 18.01 -5.56
N ALA A 145 10.87 17.12 -6.54
CA ALA A 145 11.36 17.49 -7.87
C ALA A 145 10.33 18.36 -8.60
N GLY A 146 10.80 19.36 -9.34
CA GLY A 146 9.90 20.27 -10.07
C GLY A 146 9.05 19.56 -11.11
N SER A 147 7.74 19.83 -11.09
CA SER A 147 6.75 19.24 -11.99
C SER A 147 5.86 20.29 -12.63
N THR A 148 5.23 19.93 -13.75
CA THR A 148 4.13 20.71 -14.32
C THR A 148 2.85 20.46 -13.54
N THR A 149 1.91 21.41 -13.63
CA THR A 149 0.56 21.27 -13.07
C THR A 149 -0.47 20.82 -14.11
N ASP A 150 0.00 20.20 -15.20
CA ASP A 150 -0.80 19.73 -16.34
C ASP A 150 -0.43 18.26 -16.64
N PRO A 151 -0.92 17.32 -15.82
CA PRO A 151 -0.56 15.91 -15.93
C PRO A 151 -1.40 15.21 -16.99
N ASN A 152 -0.85 14.13 -17.56
CA ASN A 152 -1.62 13.30 -18.49
C ASN A 152 -2.70 12.50 -17.73
N PRO A 153 -3.93 12.39 -18.27
CA PRO A 153 -4.95 11.54 -17.68
C PRO A 153 -4.62 10.05 -17.82
N GLY A 154 -5.04 9.25 -16.84
CA GLY A 154 -4.98 7.80 -16.93
C GLY A 154 -5.75 7.24 -18.14
N ARG A 155 -5.29 6.11 -18.69
CA ARG A 155 -5.88 5.49 -19.88
C ARG A 155 -7.36 5.13 -19.66
N TYR A 156 -7.69 4.61 -18.50
CA TYR A 156 -9.01 4.09 -18.12
C TYR A 156 -9.75 5.03 -17.19
N THR A 157 -9.06 5.59 -16.20
CA THR A 157 -9.67 6.53 -15.24
C THR A 157 -10.02 7.87 -15.88
N LYS A 158 -9.30 8.27 -16.94
CA LYS A 158 -9.47 9.55 -17.64
C LYS A 158 -9.40 10.78 -16.71
N SER A 159 -8.82 10.62 -15.52
CA SER A 159 -8.60 11.69 -14.56
C SER A 159 -7.15 12.16 -14.63
N GLU A 160 -6.99 13.46 -14.78
CA GLU A 160 -5.68 14.13 -14.77
C GLU A 160 -5.02 13.95 -13.39
N GLY A 161 -3.75 13.54 -13.41
CA GLY A 161 -2.95 13.40 -12.19
C GLY A 161 -3.39 12.26 -11.28
N LEU A 162 -4.21 11.33 -11.77
CA LEU A 162 -4.63 10.13 -11.06
C LEU A 162 -4.39 8.89 -11.92
N LEU A 163 -3.80 7.86 -11.33
CA LEU A 163 -3.72 6.52 -11.93
C LEU A 163 -4.27 5.51 -10.93
N SER A 164 -5.23 4.69 -11.37
CA SER A 164 -5.66 3.50 -10.62
C SER A 164 -4.49 2.53 -10.44
N PHE A 165 -4.58 1.63 -9.45
CA PHE A 165 -3.51 0.65 -9.21
C PHE A 165 -3.28 -0.28 -10.41
N PHE A 166 -4.34 -0.67 -11.14
CA PHE A 166 -4.17 -1.47 -12.35
C PHE A 166 -3.52 -0.69 -13.50
N GLU A 167 -3.75 0.63 -13.61
CA GLU A 167 -2.99 1.48 -14.54
C GLU A 167 -1.53 1.62 -14.13
N ILE A 168 -1.24 1.66 -12.83
CA ILE A 168 0.13 1.66 -12.30
C ILE A 168 0.81 0.32 -12.58
N CYS A 169 0.10 -0.81 -12.45
CA CYS A 169 0.63 -2.10 -12.85
C CYS A 169 1.01 -2.14 -14.33
N GLU A 170 0.11 -1.73 -15.24
CA GLU A 170 0.43 -1.64 -16.68
C GLU A 170 1.61 -0.70 -16.95
N TYR A 171 1.70 0.41 -16.19
CA TYR A 171 2.81 1.34 -16.28
C TYR A 171 4.15 0.71 -15.89
N LEU A 172 4.15 -0.12 -14.84
CA LEU A 172 5.33 -0.83 -14.33
C LEU A 172 5.76 -2.02 -15.20
N GLU A 173 4.89 -2.53 -16.07
CA GLU A 173 5.23 -3.56 -17.06
C GLU A 173 6.07 -3.01 -18.23
N SER A 174 6.26 -1.70 -18.31
CA SER A 174 7.13 -1.06 -19.31
C SER A 174 8.62 -1.30 -19.00
N ASP A 175 9.41 -1.69 -20.01
CA ASP A 175 10.86 -1.92 -19.89
C ASP A 175 11.66 -0.68 -19.42
N THR A 176 11.08 0.52 -19.56
CA THR A 176 11.71 1.79 -19.15
C THR A 176 11.20 2.31 -17.82
N ALA A 177 10.19 1.66 -17.23
CA ALA A 177 9.69 2.03 -15.92
C ALA A 177 10.63 1.56 -14.81
N VAL A 178 10.87 2.43 -13.84
CA VAL A 178 11.67 2.12 -12.65
C VAL A 178 10.85 2.52 -11.43
N CYS A 179 10.67 1.60 -10.48
CA CYS A 179 10.04 1.90 -9.21
C CYS A 179 11.06 1.95 -8.07
N TYR A 180 10.83 2.89 -7.16
CA TYR A 180 11.67 3.23 -6.03
C TYR A 180 10.87 3.08 -4.74
N ASP A 181 11.52 2.58 -3.69
CA ASP A 181 10.96 2.44 -2.35
C ASP A 181 11.47 3.59 -1.46
N ASP A 182 10.60 4.57 -1.16
CA ASP A 182 10.95 5.66 -0.28
C ASP A 182 10.80 5.24 1.18
N LYS A 183 11.92 4.81 1.77
CA LYS A 183 11.95 4.35 3.16
C LYS A 183 11.66 5.45 4.17
N GLN A 184 11.86 6.72 3.81
CA GLN A 184 11.64 7.83 4.74
C GLN A 184 10.15 8.05 4.95
N GLN A 185 9.36 8.09 3.87
CA GLN A 185 7.92 8.33 3.91
C GLN A 185 7.10 7.04 3.86
N GLY A 186 7.74 5.88 3.66
CA GLY A 186 7.13 4.55 3.76
C GLY A 186 6.22 4.18 2.59
N VAL A 187 6.49 4.71 1.40
CA VAL A 187 5.67 4.53 0.20
C VAL A 187 6.53 4.48 -1.07
N PRO A 188 6.10 3.75 -2.11
CA PRO A 188 6.81 3.72 -3.39
C PRO A 188 6.45 4.89 -4.31
N TYR A 189 7.32 5.12 -5.29
CA TYR A 189 6.99 5.85 -6.52
C TYR A 189 7.58 5.15 -7.74
N ALA A 190 7.08 5.48 -8.93
CA ALA A 190 7.61 4.98 -10.17
C ALA A 190 7.81 6.09 -11.21
N ILE A 191 8.85 5.93 -12.03
CA ILE A 191 9.22 6.87 -13.08
C ILE A 191 9.28 6.15 -14.43
N ASN A 192 8.90 6.84 -15.50
CA ASN A 192 9.01 6.37 -16.88
C ASN A 192 9.15 7.59 -17.79
N GLY A 193 10.39 7.85 -18.23
CA GLY A 193 10.73 9.11 -18.88
C GLY A 193 10.50 10.29 -17.92
N ASN A 194 9.66 11.24 -18.31
CA ASN A 194 9.29 12.38 -17.47
C ASN A 194 8.03 12.15 -16.62
N LYS A 195 7.42 10.96 -16.66
CA LYS A 195 6.25 10.65 -15.85
C LYS A 195 6.70 10.16 -14.49
N TRP A 196 6.02 10.62 -13.45
CA TRP A 196 6.26 10.24 -12.06
C TRP A 196 4.93 9.91 -11.41
N VAL A 197 4.84 8.82 -10.65
CA VAL A 197 3.64 8.48 -9.89
C VAL A 197 3.99 8.00 -8.49
N GLY A 198 3.42 8.64 -7.47
CA GLY A 198 3.51 8.22 -6.08
C GLY A 198 2.25 7.44 -5.72
N TYR A 199 2.41 6.22 -5.21
CA TYR A 199 1.31 5.28 -5.06
C TYR A 199 1.48 4.40 -3.81
N ASP A 200 0.42 3.65 -3.50
CA ASP A 200 0.44 2.60 -2.50
C ASP A 200 0.53 1.22 -3.16
N ASN A 201 1.27 0.33 -2.53
CA ASN A 201 1.45 -1.04 -2.96
C ASN A 201 1.24 -2.02 -1.81
N THR A 202 1.38 -3.33 -2.06
CA THR A 202 1.13 -4.33 -1.03
C THR A 202 2.03 -4.16 0.19
N TYR A 203 3.29 -3.80 0.01
CA TYR A 203 4.24 -3.58 1.10
C TYR A 203 3.93 -2.34 1.95
N SER A 204 3.67 -1.20 1.30
CA SER A 204 3.37 0.06 1.98
C SER A 204 2.02 0.00 2.71
N LEU A 205 0.98 -0.59 2.11
CA LEU A 205 -0.31 -0.80 2.79
C LEU A 205 -0.17 -1.73 4.00
N ALA A 206 0.59 -2.82 3.88
CA ALA A 206 0.85 -3.70 5.02
C ALA A 206 1.58 -2.95 6.16
N ALA A 207 2.59 -2.13 5.83
CA ALA A 207 3.31 -1.30 6.80
C ALA A 207 2.40 -0.27 7.47
N LYS A 208 1.50 0.37 6.71
CA LYS A 208 0.49 1.31 7.24
C LYS A 208 -0.49 0.62 8.20
N VAL A 209 -0.94 -0.59 7.89
CA VAL A 209 -1.81 -1.37 8.80
C VAL A 209 -1.06 -1.77 10.06
N GLU A 210 0.21 -2.18 9.96
CA GLU A 210 1.01 -2.48 11.15
C GLU A 210 1.22 -1.24 12.03
N TRP A 211 1.50 -0.09 11.42
CA TRP A 211 1.56 1.19 12.14
C TRP A 211 0.22 1.54 12.80
N LEU A 212 -0.90 1.35 12.10
CA LEU A 212 -2.25 1.57 12.61
C LEU A 212 -2.53 0.70 13.85
N LYS A 213 -2.23 -0.60 13.78
CA LYS A 213 -2.45 -1.56 14.87
C LYS A 213 -1.57 -1.21 16.07
N HIS A 214 -0.30 -0.89 15.82
CA HIS A 214 0.62 -0.44 16.87
C HIS A 214 0.10 0.81 17.59
N ASN A 215 -0.51 1.74 16.83
CA ASN A 215 -1.04 2.98 17.38
C ASN A 215 -2.49 2.89 17.87
N LYS A 216 -3.16 1.74 17.71
CA LYS A 216 -4.52 1.43 18.18
C LYS A 216 -5.63 2.27 17.53
N PHE A 217 -5.51 2.59 16.24
CA PHE A 217 -6.63 3.19 15.50
C PHE A 217 -7.69 2.16 15.12
N GLY A 218 -8.91 2.63 14.82
CA GLY A 218 -10.07 1.76 14.67
C GLY A 218 -10.14 0.96 13.37
N GLY A 219 -9.39 1.35 12.35
CA GLY A 219 -9.41 0.67 11.06
C GLY A 219 -9.08 1.57 9.88
N VAL A 220 -9.39 1.08 8.68
CA VAL A 220 -9.11 1.77 7.42
C VAL A 220 -10.37 1.84 6.57
N ILE A 221 -10.47 2.91 5.79
CA ILE A 221 -11.45 3.01 4.70
C ILE A 221 -10.69 3.17 3.40
N VAL A 222 -11.00 2.32 2.42
CA VAL A 222 -10.27 2.29 1.16
C VAL A 222 -11.03 3.07 0.10
N PHE A 223 -10.33 4.00 -0.55
CA PHE A 223 -10.78 4.68 -1.75
C PHE A 223 -9.95 4.19 -2.95
N SER A 224 -10.50 3.37 -3.84
CA SER A 224 -11.81 2.71 -3.82
C SER A 224 -11.72 1.30 -4.44
N LEU A 225 -12.80 0.52 -4.36
CA LEU A 225 -12.83 -0.86 -4.91
C LEU A 225 -12.42 -0.90 -6.39
N ASP A 226 -12.98 0.01 -7.17
CA ASP A 226 -12.83 0.09 -8.63
C ASP A 226 -11.48 0.64 -9.11
N LEU A 227 -10.61 1.09 -8.19
CA LEU A 227 -9.26 1.56 -8.49
C LEU A 227 -8.19 0.52 -8.16
N ASP A 228 -8.51 -0.49 -7.34
CA ASP A 228 -7.66 -1.68 -7.17
C ASP A 228 -7.72 -2.54 -8.44
N ASP A 229 -6.86 -3.55 -8.54
CA ASP A 229 -6.90 -4.51 -9.65
C ASP A 229 -8.04 -5.53 -9.48
N TYR A 230 -9.28 -5.06 -9.64
CA TYR A 230 -10.51 -5.85 -9.48
C TYR A 230 -10.72 -6.91 -10.57
N ILE A 231 -9.91 -6.88 -11.63
CA ILE A 231 -9.95 -7.81 -12.77
C ILE A 231 -8.74 -8.75 -12.85
N GLY A 232 -7.68 -8.53 -12.06
CA GLY A 232 -6.49 -9.38 -12.04
C GLY A 232 -5.55 -9.12 -13.22
N LEU A 233 -5.40 -7.87 -13.65
CA LEU A 233 -4.50 -7.43 -14.72
C LEU A 233 -3.03 -7.39 -14.33
N CYS A 234 -2.70 -7.10 -13.07
CA CYS A 234 -1.32 -7.00 -12.64
C CYS A 234 -0.62 -8.34 -12.88
N GLY A 235 0.35 -8.43 -13.80
CA GLY A 235 0.91 -9.73 -14.20
C GLY A 235 1.46 -10.58 -13.04
N TRP A 236 1.98 -9.92 -12.00
CA TRP A 236 2.49 -10.58 -10.79
C TRP A 236 1.41 -11.14 -9.86
N SER A 237 0.16 -10.68 -9.97
CA SER A 237 -0.97 -11.19 -9.19
C SER A 237 -1.52 -12.51 -9.75
N LYS A 238 -1.11 -12.91 -10.97
CA LYS A 238 -1.55 -14.15 -11.65
C LYS A 238 -3.07 -14.27 -11.77
N GLY A 239 -3.76 -13.15 -11.99
CA GLY A 239 -5.22 -13.10 -12.13
C GLY A 239 -5.97 -12.98 -10.80
N GLU A 240 -5.28 -12.84 -9.67
CA GLU A 240 -5.91 -12.57 -8.39
C GLU A 240 -6.47 -11.14 -8.35
N LYS A 241 -7.76 -11.04 -8.02
CA LYS A 241 -8.48 -9.77 -7.92
C LYS A 241 -8.21 -9.08 -6.59
N TYR A 242 -8.24 -7.75 -6.60
CA TYR A 242 -8.12 -6.88 -5.42
C TYR A 242 -6.85 -7.12 -4.58
N PRO A 243 -5.65 -7.15 -5.18
CA PRO A 243 -4.42 -7.45 -4.45
C PRO A 243 -4.16 -6.47 -3.28
N LEU A 244 -4.49 -5.19 -3.42
CA LEU A 244 -4.28 -4.21 -2.36
C LEU A 244 -5.28 -4.37 -1.22
N ILE A 245 -6.57 -4.49 -1.54
CA ILE A 245 -7.61 -4.68 -0.51
C ILE A 245 -7.48 -6.04 0.18
N ARG A 246 -7.07 -7.09 -0.53
CA ARG A 246 -6.71 -8.37 0.09
C ARG A 246 -5.56 -8.21 1.07
N THR A 247 -4.55 -7.44 0.70
CA THR A 247 -3.42 -7.17 1.60
C THR A 247 -3.91 -6.47 2.87
N LEU A 248 -4.78 -5.47 2.76
CA LEU A 248 -5.40 -4.81 3.91
C LEU A 248 -6.21 -5.79 4.77
N HIS A 249 -7.06 -6.62 4.15
CA HIS A 249 -7.83 -7.65 4.85
C HIS A 249 -6.89 -8.61 5.62
N THR A 250 -5.85 -9.13 4.96
CA THR A 250 -4.91 -10.07 5.58
C THR A 250 -4.11 -9.41 6.71
N SER A 251 -3.67 -8.16 6.54
CA SER A 251 -2.92 -7.44 7.58
C SER A 251 -3.79 -7.11 8.80
N LEU A 252 -5.08 -6.85 8.61
CA LEU A 252 -6.01 -6.58 9.71
C LEU A 252 -6.44 -7.84 10.46
N TYR A 253 -6.79 -8.91 9.75
CA TYR A 253 -7.48 -10.07 10.32
C TYR A 253 -6.67 -11.38 10.29
N GLY A 254 -5.49 -11.40 9.66
CA GLY A 254 -4.68 -12.60 9.46
C GLY A 254 -5.18 -13.48 8.31
N ASN A 255 -4.75 -14.75 8.29
CA ASN A 255 -5.14 -15.72 7.26
C ASN A 255 -6.62 -16.14 7.44
N SER A 256 -7.53 -15.52 6.69
CA SER A 256 -8.91 -15.96 6.49
C SER A 256 -9.07 -16.79 5.22
N SER A 257 -10.19 -17.48 5.04
CA SER A 257 -10.55 -18.13 3.76
C SER A 257 -10.67 -17.14 2.59
N VAL A 258 -10.86 -15.85 2.90
CA VAL A 258 -10.87 -14.74 1.94
C VAL A 258 -9.42 -14.26 1.66
N ALA A 259 -8.49 -14.46 2.58
CA ALA A 259 -7.09 -14.10 2.45
C ALA A 259 -6.30 -15.17 1.67
N LEU A 260 -6.39 -15.08 0.34
CA LEU A 260 -5.44 -15.63 -0.64
C LEU A 260 -5.20 -17.16 -0.65
N ASN A 261 -5.37 -17.76 -1.84
CA ASN A 261 -4.87 -19.12 -2.11
C ASN A 261 -3.33 -19.15 -2.36
N GLN A 262 -2.70 -18.00 -2.61
CA GLN A 262 -1.24 -17.84 -2.75
C GLN A 262 -0.78 -16.51 -2.14
N LYS A 263 0.33 -16.53 -1.39
CA LYS A 263 0.99 -15.31 -0.88
C LYS A 263 1.38 -14.44 -2.07
N LEU A 264 0.62 -13.38 -2.35
CA LEU A 264 0.94 -12.40 -3.39
C LEU A 264 2.36 -11.88 -3.16
N LYS A 265 3.21 -12.00 -4.17
CA LYS A 265 4.59 -11.51 -4.14
C LYS A 265 4.74 -10.46 -5.23
N GLU A 266 4.26 -9.26 -4.93
CA GLU A 266 4.56 -8.09 -5.76
C GLU A 266 6.09 -7.92 -5.85
N PRO A 267 6.65 -7.61 -7.04
CA PRO A 267 8.05 -7.27 -7.18
C PRO A 267 8.45 -6.14 -6.23
N LYS A 268 9.59 -6.27 -5.56
CA LYS A 268 10.10 -5.20 -4.71
C LYS A 268 10.62 -4.05 -5.57
N CYS A 269 10.30 -2.83 -5.15
CA CYS A 269 10.89 -1.65 -5.74
C CYS A 269 12.35 -1.45 -5.30
N CYS A 270 13.08 -0.73 -6.14
CA CYS A 270 14.48 -0.44 -5.94
C CYS A 270 14.68 0.48 -4.71
N PRO A 271 15.71 0.27 -3.89
CA PRO A 271 15.96 1.10 -2.70
C PRO A 271 16.48 2.52 -2.98
N GLY A 272 16.85 2.85 -4.22
CA GLY A 272 17.33 4.18 -4.59
C GLY A 272 18.36 4.21 -5.72
N ASP A 273 18.76 5.41 -6.12
CA ASP A 273 19.93 5.64 -6.99
C ASP A 273 21.23 5.30 -6.27
N GLY A 274 22.28 5.02 -7.04
CA GLY A 274 23.56 4.55 -6.54
C GLY A 274 23.58 3.04 -6.31
N LEU A 275 24.53 2.59 -5.49
CA LEU A 275 24.76 1.18 -5.20
C LEU A 275 23.97 0.74 -3.97
N HIS A 276 23.20 -0.34 -4.09
CA HIS A 276 22.41 -0.90 -2.99
C HIS A 276 22.41 -2.42 -3.00
N PRO A 277 22.49 -3.10 -1.84
CA PRO A 277 22.43 -4.56 -1.78
C PRO A 277 21.04 -5.10 -2.16
N ASP A 278 20.98 -6.22 -2.88
CA ASP A 278 19.75 -7.01 -2.99
C ASP A 278 19.52 -7.78 -1.69
N THR A 279 18.38 -7.50 -1.03
CA THR A 279 18.01 -8.14 0.24
C THR A 279 17.65 -9.62 0.12
N THR A 280 17.48 -10.13 -1.10
CA THR A 280 17.07 -11.52 -1.37
C THR A 280 18.23 -12.39 -1.85
N ASN A 281 19.24 -11.80 -2.50
CA ASN A 281 20.39 -12.51 -3.03
C ASN A 281 21.69 -11.72 -2.80
N CYS A 282 22.58 -12.27 -1.97
CA CYS A 282 23.84 -11.62 -1.58
C CYS A 282 24.82 -11.38 -2.75
N ARG A 283 24.69 -12.10 -3.87
CA ARG A 283 25.50 -11.85 -5.08
C ARG A 283 25.01 -10.64 -5.86
N ASN A 284 23.75 -10.26 -5.66
CA ASN A 284 23.12 -9.22 -6.44
C ASN A 284 23.19 -7.87 -5.72
N TYR A 285 23.21 -6.82 -6.53
CA TYR A 285 23.12 -5.44 -6.09
C TYR A 285 22.45 -4.61 -7.16
N TYR A 286 21.87 -3.49 -6.77
CA TYR A 286 21.32 -2.50 -7.67
C TYR A 286 22.36 -1.40 -7.90
N TYR A 287 22.52 -0.98 -9.15
CA TYR A 287 23.18 0.29 -9.49
C TYR A 287 22.23 1.15 -10.30
N ASN A 288 21.79 2.29 -9.73
CA ASN A 288 20.75 3.14 -10.34
C ASN A 288 19.54 2.31 -10.79
N CYS A 289 19.08 1.45 -9.88
CA CYS A 289 17.95 0.54 -10.06
C CYS A 289 18.04 -0.48 -11.19
N ARG A 290 19.24 -0.75 -11.69
CA ARG A 290 19.53 -1.93 -12.51
C ARG A 290 20.08 -3.04 -11.62
N LEU A 291 19.44 -4.19 -11.64
CA LEU A 291 19.94 -5.39 -10.96
C LEU A 291 21.19 -5.89 -11.67
N LEU A 292 22.28 -5.99 -10.93
CA LEU A 292 23.57 -6.49 -11.36
C LEU A 292 24.01 -7.62 -10.42
N SER A 293 24.89 -8.49 -10.90
CA SER A 293 25.46 -9.56 -10.11
C SER A 293 26.97 -9.39 -10.02
N CYS A 294 27.51 -9.66 -8.84
CA CYS A 294 28.94 -9.82 -8.66
C CYS A 294 29.47 -11.02 -9.47
N GLY A 295 30.75 -10.96 -9.82
CA GLY A 295 31.46 -12.07 -10.45
C GLY A 295 31.40 -13.35 -9.61
N ASP A 296 31.81 -14.47 -10.20
CA ASP A 296 31.73 -15.76 -9.54
C ASP A 296 32.47 -15.77 -8.19
N CYS A 297 31.85 -16.43 -7.20
CA CYS A 297 32.31 -16.52 -5.81
C CYS A 297 32.38 -15.20 -5.02
N LEU A 298 31.91 -14.08 -5.57
CA LEU A 298 31.85 -12.79 -4.87
C LEU A 298 30.43 -12.45 -4.41
N VAL A 299 30.34 -11.71 -3.31
CA VAL A 299 29.10 -11.11 -2.78
C VAL A 299 29.22 -9.60 -2.74
N PHE A 300 28.09 -8.90 -2.81
CA PHE A 300 28.09 -7.45 -2.71
C PHE A 300 28.26 -7.02 -1.25
N ASN A 301 29.39 -6.37 -0.95
CA ASN A 301 29.71 -5.81 0.36
C ASN A 301 29.19 -4.37 0.42
N SER A 302 28.06 -4.14 1.11
CA SER A 302 27.45 -2.82 1.23
C SER A 302 28.25 -1.84 2.09
N ASP A 303 29.13 -2.32 2.96
CA ASP A 303 29.97 -1.44 3.80
C ASP A 303 31.07 -0.76 2.96
N ARG A 304 31.46 -1.40 1.84
CA ARG A 304 32.52 -0.93 0.95
C ARG A 304 32.04 -0.54 -0.44
N ASN A 305 30.77 -0.82 -0.76
CA ASN A 305 30.18 -0.63 -2.10
C ASN A 305 30.97 -1.34 -3.21
N ILE A 306 31.43 -2.57 -2.96
CA ILE A 306 32.19 -3.40 -3.93
C ILE A 306 31.74 -4.86 -3.87
N CYS A 307 32.04 -5.62 -4.91
CA CYS A 307 32.01 -7.08 -4.85
C CYS A 307 33.26 -7.58 -4.13
N ASP A 308 33.10 -8.27 -2.99
CA ASP A 308 34.18 -8.79 -2.15
C ASP A 308 33.92 -10.27 -1.82
N PHE A 309 34.92 -10.92 -1.24
CA PHE A 309 34.78 -12.31 -0.82
C PHE A 309 33.83 -12.46 0.39
N PRO A 310 33.02 -13.54 0.48
CA PRO A 310 32.02 -13.73 1.53
C PRO A 310 32.56 -13.68 2.96
N GLU A 311 33.81 -14.05 3.18
CA GLU A 311 34.44 -14.04 4.52
C GLU A 311 34.62 -12.61 5.07
N ARG A 312 34.55 -11.60 4.20
CA ARG A 312 34.71 -10.18 4.56
C ARG A 312 33.39 -9.44 4.73
N TYR A 313 32.26 -10.10 4.53
CA TYR A 313 30.93 -9.51 4.69
C TYR A 313 29.89 -10.57 5.10
N SER A 314 29.29 -10.41 6.27
CA SER A 314 28.24 -11.32 6.74
C SER A 314 26.90 -10.94 6.11
N CYS A 315 26.52 -11.63 5.03
CA CYS A 315 25.18 -11.49 4.47
C CYS A 315 24.14 -12.05 5.45
N LYS A 316 23.17 -11.23 5.85
CA LYS A 316 22.11 -11.60 6.80
C LYS A 316 20.92 -12.32 6.14
N ASN A 317 21.15 -13.23 5.21
CA ASN A 317 20.06 -14.04 4.61
C ASN A 317 20.42 -15.53 4.61
N PRO A 318 19.60 -16.42 5.22
CA PRO A 318 19.94 -17.83 5.44
C PRO A 318 19.77 -18.76 4.23
N ASP A 319 19.33 -18.27 3.06
CA ASP A 319 19.01 -19.12 1.89
C ASP A 319 20.12 -19.24 0.83
N THR A 320 21.34 -18.78 1.11
CA THR A 320 22.48 -19.10 0.26
C THR A 320 23.18 -20.35 0.77
N ASN A 321 22.81 -21.50 0.20
CA ASN A 321 23.75 -22.60 0.05
C ASN A 321 24.87 -22.12 -0.88
N VAL A 322 25.87 -21.46 -0.31
CA VAL A 322 27.25 -21.45 -0.81
C VAL A 322 27.99 -22.49 0.00
#